data_AF-A0A2E4SU70-F1
#
_entry.id   AF-A0A2E4SU70-F1
#
_cell.length_a   1.000
_cell.length_b   1.000
_cell.length_c   1.000
_cell.angle_alpha   90.00
_cell.angle_beta   90.00
_cell.angle_gamma   90.00
#
_symmetry.space_group_name_H-M   'P 1'
#
loop_
_entity.id
_entity.type
_entity.pdbx_description
1 polymer ?
#
loop_
_entity_poly.entity_id
_entity_poly.type
_entity_poly.pdbx_seq_one_letter_code
_entity_poly.pdbx_strand_id
1 'polypeptide(L)'
;MVIATARPKRKPARLGALIFLTLFAVVVLPTAAQAHDPLFLEDQHDEPLNGPLLPDARISFALYGTLLVPQDQRGFQFEIPPGERLNLSLLIPDLEPENALPRESL
;
A
#
# COMPACT_ATOMS: atom_id res chain seq x y z
N MET A 1 52.77 14.43 49.33
CA MET A 1 52.51 14.78 47.91
C MET A 1 51.07 14.40 47.59
N VAL A 2 50.17 15.39 47.45
CA VAL A 2 48.73 15.15 47.25
C VAL A 2 48.47 14.96 45.76
N ILE A 3 48.03 13.77 45.35
CA ILE A 3 47.70 13.48 43.95
C ILE A 3 46.23 13.87 43.73
N ALA A 4 46.00 14.98 43.03
CA ALA A 4 44.68 15.36 42.56
C ALA A 4 44.28 14.49 41.37
N THR A 5 43.20 13.73 41.49
CA THR A 5 42.64 12.93 40.38
C THR A 5 41.73 13.82 39.52
N ALA A 6 42.17 14.12 38.29
CA ALA A 6 41.37 14.85 37.33
C ALA A 6 40.19 13.97 36.85
N ARG A 7 38.96 14.42 37.10
CA ARG A 7 37.73 13.74 36.66
C ARG A 7 37.59 13.86 35.13
N PRO A 8 37.49 12.76 34.37
CA PRO A 8 37.39 12.85 32.90
C PRO A 8 36.04 13.44 32.49
N LYS A 9 36.07 14.57 31.77
CA LYS A 9 34.89 15.17 31.14
C LYS A 9 34.37 14.22 30.05
N ARG A 10 33.27 13.50 30.34
CA ARG A 10 32.57 12.70 29.32
C ARG A 10 32.06 13.63 28.23
N LYS A 11 32.49 13.41 26.99
CA LYS A 11 32.18 14.28 25.85
C LYS A 11 30.71 14.08 25.43
N PRO A 12 29.83 15.09 25.55
CA PRO A 12 28.40 14.98 25.18
C PRO A 12 28.18 14.74 23.68
N ALA A 13 29.21 14.94 22.87
CA ALA A 13 29.20 14.76 21.42
C ALA A 13 28.78 13.34 20.97
N ARG A 14 29.05 12.30 21.77
CA ARG A 14 28.64 10.93 21.41
C ARG A 14 27.13 10.72 21.49
N LEU A 15 26.47 11.33 22.46
CA LEU A 15 25.02 11.26 22.62
C LEU A 15 24.32 12.09 21.53
N GLY A 16 24.86 13.28 21.23
CA GLY A 16 24.35 14.10 20.12
C GLY A 16 24.49 13.41 18.76
N ALA A 17 25.63 12.79 18.48
CA ALA A 17 25.84 12.02 17.26
C ALA A 17 24.89 10.81 17.15
N LEU A 18 24.66 10.10 18.26
CA LEU A 18 23.72 8.99 18.31
C LEU A 18 22.29 9.46 18.04
N ILE A 19 21.84 10.54 18.70
CA ILE A 19 20.51 11.12 18.47
C ILE A 19 20.35 11.54 17.00
N PHE A 20 21.36 12.21 16.44
CA PHE A 20 21.33 12.65 15.05
C PHE A 20 21.24 11.46 14.08
N LEU A 21 22.06 10.43 14.27
CA LEU A 21 22.02 9.21 13.45
C LEU A 21 20.67 8.50 13.55
N THR A 22 20.10 8.40 14.75
CA THR A 22 18.78 7.78 14.94
C THR A 22 17.68 8.58 14.24
N LEU A 23 17.67 9.91 14.38
CA LEU A 23 16.69 10.76 13.69
C LEU A 23 16.85 10.69 12.16
N PHE A 24 18.09 10.70 11.68
CA PHE A 24 18.38 10.56 10.26
C PHE A 24 17.91 9.21 9.71
N ALA A 25 18.14 8.12 10.45
CA ALA A 25 17.66 6.78 10.09
C ALA A 25 16.13 6.72 10.04
N VAL A 26 15.42 7.33 11.01
CA VAL A 26 13.94 7.39 11.03
C VAL A 26 13.36 8.14 9.83
N VAL A 27 14.10 9.11 9.27
CA VAL A 27 13.65 9.89 8.10
C VAL A 27 13.99 9.21 6.78
N VAL A 28 15.15 8.53 6.69
CA VAL A 28 15.66 7.99 5.42
C VAL A 28 15.24 6.53 5.17
N LEU A 29 15.03 5.74 6.23
CA LEU A 29 14.70 4.33 6.10
C LEU A 29 13.20 3.96 5.96
N PRO A 30 12.19 4.82 6.22
CA PRO A 30 10.82 4.39 6.06
C PRO A 30 10.53 4.20 4.58
N THR A 31 10.14 2.98 4.21
CA THR A 31 9.49 2.71 2.92
C THR A 31 8.07 3.29 2.96
N ALA A 32 7.51 3.60 1.79
CA ALA A 32 6.12 4.01 1.69
C ALA A 32 5.26 2.93 2.38
N ALA A 33 4.51 3.32 3.42
CA ALA A 33 3.56 2.42 4.05
C ALA A 33 2.51 2.04 3.00
N GLN A 34 2.56 0.78 2.55
CA GLN A 34 1.51 0.21 1.72
C GLN A 34 0.32 -0.06 2.64
N ALA A 35 -0.56 0.93 2.78
CA ALA A 35 -1.77 0.81 3.61
C ALA A 35 -2.84 -0.06 2.96
N HIS A 36 -2.66 -0.39 1.67
CA HIS A 36 -3.51 -1.28 0.90
C HIS A 36 -2.63 -2.36 0.33
N ASP A 37 -3.01 -3.62 0.52
CA ASP A 37 -2.47 -4.73 -0.25
C ASP A 37 -3.27 -4.79 -1.56
N PRO A 38 -2.68 -4.40 -2.70
CA PRO A 38 -3.37 -4.50 -3.98
C PRO A 38 -3.55 -5.97 -4.33
N LEU A 39 -4.75 -6.33 -4.79
CA LEU A 39 -5.02 -7.67 -5.30
C LEU A 39 -5.08 -7.63 -6.83
N PHE A 40 -4.18 -8.37 -7.46
CA PHE A 40 -4.07 -8.42 -8.91
C PHE A 40 -4.91 -9.58 -9.46
N LEU A 41 -5.77 -9.27 -10.42
CA LEU A 41 -6.53 -10.22 -11.20
C LEU A 41 -5.80 -10.45 -12.53
N GLU A 42 -5.07 -11.57 -12.58
CA GLU A 42 -4.28 -11.99 -13.73
C GLU A 42 -5.14 -12.75 -14.75
N ASP A 43 -4.58 -12.99 -15.95
CA ASP A 43 -5.28 -13.65 -17.07
C ASP A 43 -5.79 -15.06 -16.70
N GLN A 44 -5.11 -15.75 -15.78
CA GLN A 44 -5.51 -17.06 -15.28
C GLN A 44 -6.75 -17.03 -14.37
N HIS A 45 -7.17 -15.85 -13.90
CA HIS A 45 -8.39 -15.66 -13.13
C HIS A 45 -9.56 -15.38 -14.06
N ASP A 46 -9.72 -16.20 -15.10
CA ASP A 46 -10.72 -16.06 -16.16
C ASP A 46 -12.14 -16.46 -15.72
N GLU A 47 -12.29 -17.13 -14.59
CA GLU A 47 -13.56 -17.49 -13.97
C GLU A 47 -13.50 -17.22 -12.46
N PRO A 48 -14.64 -16.96 -11.77
CA PRO A 48 -14.64 -16.71 -10.33
C PRO A 48 -13.95 -17.83 -9.52
N LEU A 49 -14.13 -19.08 -9.92
CA LEU A 49 -13.52 -20.25 -9.26
C LEU A 49 -11.98 -20.25 -9.36
N ASN A 50 -11.45 -19.67 -10.44
CA ASN A 50 -10.02 -19.58 -10.68
C ASN A 50 -9.40 -18.31 -10.05
N GLY A 51 -10.24 -17.38 -9.61
CA GLY A 51 -9.84 -16.13 -8.96
C GLY A 51 -9.67 -16.25 -7.43
N PRO A 52 -9.15 -15.17 -6.81
CA PRO A 52 -8.97 -15.11 -5.37
C PRO A 52 -10.33 -15.07 -4.62
N LEU A 53 -10.33 -15.61 -3.40
CA LEU A 53 -11.45 -15.53 -2.46
C LEU A 53 -11.21 -14.40 -1.44
N LEU A 54 -12.18 -13.50 -1.32
CA LEU A 54 -12.25 -12.44 -0.33
C LEU A 54 -13.25 -12.84 0.78
N PRO A 55 -12.79 -13.45 1.89
CA PRO A 55 -13.69 -14.10 2.84
C PRO A 55 -14.47 -13.14 3.75
N ASP A 56 -14.13 -11.84 3.77
CA ASP A 56 -14.82 -10.85 4.60
C ASP A 56 -15.01 -9.54 3.83
N ALA A 57 -16.20 -9.36 3.25
CA ALA A 57 -16.55 -8.15 2.51
C ALA A 57 -16.77 -6.89 3.39
N ARG A 58 -16.52 -6.94 4.71
CA ARG A 58 -16.45 -5.73 5.55
C ARG A 58 -15.11 -4.99 5.42
N ILE A 59 -14.12 -5.64 4.80
CA ILE A 59 -12.82 -5.06 4.48
C ILE A 59 -12.87 -4.54 3.04
N SER A 60 -12.40 -3.32 2.82
CA SER A 60 -12.28 -2.75 1.48
C SER A 60 -11.04 -3.32 0.78
N PHE A 61 -11.22 -3.83 -0.44
CA PHE A 61 -10.14 -4.31 -1.31
C PHE A 61 -10.01 -3.43 -2.54
N ALA A 62 -8.77 -3.18 -2.97
CA ALA A 62 -8.46 -2.58 -4.26
C ALA A 62 -8.06 -3.70 -5.23
N LEU A 63 -8.90 -3.91 -6.25
CA LEU A 63 -8.67 -4.92 -7.29
C LEU A 63 -8.06 -4.24 -8.52
N TYR A 64 -7.02 -4.86 -9.07
CA TYR A 64 -6.32 -4.38 -10.26
C TYR A 64 -6.33 -5.46 -11.32
N GLY A 65 -6.58 -5.11 -12.56
CA GLY A 65 -6.56 -6.07 -13.68
C GLY A 65 -6.62 -5.34 -15.01
N THR A 66 -6.33 -6.07 -16.08
CA THR A 66 -6.43 -5.58 -17.46
C THR A 66 -7.44 -6.41 -18.21
N LEU A 67 -8.16 -5.80 -19.16
CA LEU A 67 -9.03 -6.48 -20.11
C LEU A 67 -8.51 -6.13 -21.51
N LEU A 68 -7.80 -7.05 -22.14
CA LEU A 68 -6.98 -6.72 -23.33
C LEU A 68 -7.71 -6.96 -24.65
N VAL A 69 -8.77 -7.77 -24.63
CA VAL A 69 -9.55 -8.14 -25.82
C VAL A 69 -11.07 -8.07 -25.54
N PRO A 70 -11.92 -7.99 -26.57
CA PRO A 70 -13.37 -8.06 -26.37
C PRO A 70 -13.77 -9.35 -25.65
N GLN A 71 -14.70 -9.25 -24.70
CA GLN A 71 -15.18 -10.37 -23.86
C GLN A 71 -14.15 -10.93 -22.87
N ASP A 72 -13.00 -10.27 -22.70
CA ASP A 72 -12.07 -10.62 -21.62
C ASP A 72 -12.74 -10.39 -20.26
N GLN A 73 -12.47 -11.25 -19.28
CA GLN A 73 -13.05 -11.16 -17.93
C GLN A 73 -12.06 -11.52 -16.84
N ARG A 74 -12.24 -10.95 -15.65
CA ARG A 74 -11.44 -11.23 -14.46
C ARG A 74 -12.38 -11.59 -13.30
N GLY A 75 -12.36 -12.86 -12.91
CA GLY A 75 -13.17 -13.43 -11.85
C GLY A 75 -12.53 -13.32 -10.47
N PHE A 76 -13.36 -13.18 -9.46
CA PHE A 76 -13.00 -13.29 -8.04
C PHE A 76 -14.24 -13.68 -7.25
N GLN A 77 -14.04 -14.19 -6.04
CA GLN A 77 -15.12 -14.58 -5.12
C GLN A 77 -15.09 -13.72 -3.88
N PHE A 78 -16.25 -13.45 -3.28
CA PHE A 78 -16.34 -12.76 -2.01
C PHE A 78 -17.54 -13.27 -1.19
N GLU A 79 -17.43 -13.17 0.13
CA GLU A 79 -18.53 -13.47 1.05
C GLU A 79 -19.08 -12.18 1.67
N ILE A 80 -20.39 -11.94 1.49
CA ILE A 80 -21.09 -10.80 2.11
C ILE A 80 -21.85 -11.31 3.34
N PRO A 81 -21.49 -10.87 4.56
CA PRO A 81 -22.25 -11.19 5.75
C PRO A 81 -23.70 -10.68 5.69
N PRO A 82 -24.66 -11.35 6.34
CA PRO A 82 -26.06 -10.90 6.36
C PRO A 82 -26.21 -9.46 6.86
N GLY A 83 -26.97 -8.65 6.12
CA GLY A 83 -27.26 -7.26 6.48
C GLY A 83 -26.24 -6.23 5.99
N GLU A 84 -25.12 -6.66 5.40
CA GLU A 84 -24.13 -5.78 4.81
C GLU A 84 -24.52 -5.33 3.39
N ARG A 85 -23.84 -4.28 2.89
CA ARG A 85 -24.02 -3.76 1.52
C ARG A 85 -22.74 -3.87 0.72
N LEU A 86 -22.85 -4.32 -0.52
CA LEU A 86 -21.77 -4.23 -1.48
C LEU A 86 -21.68 -2.80 -2.02
N ASN A 87 -20.50 -2.19 -1.91
CA ASN A 87 -20.18 -0.93 -2.57
C ASN A 87 -19.06 -1.21 -3.57
N LEU A 88 -19.33 -0.98 -4.85
CA LEU A 88 -18.34 -1.10 -5.92
C LEU A 88 -17.97 0.30 -6.42
N SER A 89 -16.67 0.55 -6.58
CA SER A 89 -16.15 1.77 -7.18
C SER A 89 -15.17 1.39 -8.26
N LEU A 90 -15.44 1.83 -9.48
CA LEU A 90 -14.46 1.74 -10.56
C LEU A 90 -13.55 2.95 -10.47
N LEU A 91 -12.28 2.71 -10.12
CA LEU A 91 -11.26 3.74 -10.13
C LEU A 91 -10.65 3.78 -11.52
N ILE A 92 -10.93 4.86 -12.24
CA ILE A 92 -10.30 5.15 -13.52
C ILE A 92 -9.05 5.99 -13.22
N PRO A 93 -7.84 5.50 -13.55
CA PRO A 93 -6.63 6.30 -13.37
C PRO A 93 -6.72 7.60 -14.16
N ASP A 94 -6.21 8.69 -13.59
CA ASP A 94 -6.04 9.96 -14.31
C ASP A 94 -4.80 9.89 -15.21
N LEU A 95 -4.82 8.96 -16.17
CA LEU A 95 -3.75 8.68 -17.13
C LEU A 95 -4.34 8.59 -18.54
N GLU A 96 -3.50 8.73 -19.56
CA GLU A 96 -3.92 8.52 -20.95
C GLU A 96 -4.19 7.02 -21.22
N PRO A 97 -5.20 6.68 -22.03
CA PRO A 97 -6.09 7.58 -22.78
C PRO A 97 -7.30 8.11 -21.98
N GLU A 98 -7.58 7.59 -20.79
CA GLU A 98 -8.83 7.87 -20.05
C GLU A 98 -9.00 9.35 -19.69
N ASN A 99 -7.91 10.04 -19.35
CA ASN A 99 -7.92 11.47 -19.05
C ASN A 99 -8.02 12.38 -20.30
N ALA A 100 -7.90 11.81 -21.50
CA ALA A 100 -8.06 12.50 -22.79
C ALA A 100 -9.46 12.32 -23.39
N LEU A 101 -10.33 11.52 -22.76
CA LEU A 101 -11.71 11.32 -23.21
C LEU A 101 -12.51 12.64 -23.10
N PRO A 102 -13.25 13.04 -24.15
CA PRO A 102 -14.16 14.17 -24.07
C PRO A 102 -15.17 13.97 -22.94
N ARG A 103 -15.50 15.02 -22.19
CA ARG A 103 -16.51 14.95 -21.12
C ARG A 103 -17.88 14.45 -21.59
N GLU A 104 -18.17 14.53 -22.88
CA GLU A 104 -19.44 14.09 -23.48
C GLU A 104 -19.46 12.60 -23.84
N SER A 105 -18.36 11.88 -23.59
CA SER A 105 -18.22 10.44 -23.81
C SER A 105 -18.21 9.60 -22.53
N LEU A 106 -18.49 10.24 -21.38
CA LEU A 106 -18.68 9.63 -20.05
C LEU A 106 -20.16 9.68 -19.68
#